data_AF-A0A8J9RC88-F1
#
_entry.id   AF-A0A8J9RC88-F1
#
_cell.length_a   1.000
_cell.length_b   1.000
_cell.length_c   1.000
_cell.angle_alpha   90.00
_cell.angle_beta   90.00
_cell.angle_gamma   90.00
#
_symmetry.space_group_name_H-M   'P 1'
#
loop_
_entity.id
_entity.type
_entity.pdbx_description
1 polymer ?
#
loop_
_entity_poly.entity_id
_entity_poly.type
_entity_poly.pdbx_seq_one_letter_code
_entity_poly.pdbx_strand_id
1 'polypeptide(L)'
;MAEADPRSFWQRFKRQDRTEGNISVEQWHDFFSDLLSCPPGEPEAAAETLQPHHRGYNSGDVHTAAASANEPATPHPLDVDITADEVIVAVEKLKRNKAAGIDGIRADFLKDATELLIPQITALFNKAFVEGRL
;
A
#
# COMPACT_ATOMS: atom_id res chain seq x y z
N MET A 1 -25.87 10.82 6.27
CA MET A 1 -25.92 11.04 4.81
C MET A 1 -24.49 10.95 4.29
N ALA A 2 -24.16 9.89 3.55
CA ALA A 2 -22.84 9.74 2.95
C ALA A 2 -22.72 10.70 1.74
N GLU A 3 -21.64 11.48 1.66
CA GLU A 3 -21.38 12.36 0.51
C GLU A 3 -21.01 11.51 -0.71
N ALA A 4 -21.76 11.66 -1.80
CA ALA A 4 -21.57 10.89 -3.03
C ALA A 4 -20.36 11.35 -3.88
N ASP A 5 -19.77 12.51 -3.56
CA ASP A 5 -18.62 13.04 -4.28
C ASP A 5 -17.34 13.05 -3.40
N PRO A 6 -16.36 12.18 -3.69
CA PRO A 6 -15.12 12.12 -2.93
C PRO A 6 -14.30 13.41 -3.03
N ARG A 7 -14.46 14.22 -4.09
CA ARG A 7 -13.72 15.50 -4.21
C ARG A 7 -14.20 16.52 -3.18
N SER A 8 -15.51 16.57 -2.94
CA SER A 8 -16.14 17.44 -1.96
C SER A 8 -15.64 17.13 -0.54
N PHE A 9 -15.56 15.83 -0.19
CA PHE A 9 -14.97 15.37 1.06
C PHE A 9 -13.54 15.86 1.25
N TRP A 10 -12.66 15.66 0.26
CA TRP A 10 -11.26 16.06 0.35
C TRP A 10 -11.06 17.58 0.41
N GLN A 11 -11.91 18.37 -0.25
CA GLN A 11 -11.86 19.82 -0.16
C GLN A 11 -12.23 20.31 1.25
N ARG A 12 -13.25 19.71 1.85
CA ARG A 12 -13.66 20.01 3.23
C ARG A 12 -12.58 19.58 4.23
N PHE A 13 -12.06 18.36 4.10
CA PHE A 13 -11.01 17.85 4.98
C PHE A 13 -9.76 18.73 4.96
N LYS A 14 -9.34 19.20 3.79
CA LYS A 14 -8.17 20.10 3.66
C LYS A 14 -8.41 21.52 4.19
N ARG A 15 -9.68 21.94 4.31
CA ARG A 15 -10.06 23.25 4.87
C ARG A 15 -10.30 23.21 6.37
N GLN A 16 -10.45 22.03 6.95
CA GLN A 16 -10.56 21.90 8.39
C GLN A 16 -9.21 22.28 8.99
N ASP A 17 -9.21 23.37 9.76
CA ASP A 17 -8.05 23.78 10.53
C ASP A 17 -7.52 22.57 11.28
N ARG A 18 -6.20 22.42 11.32
CA ARG A 18 -5.55 21.38 12.13
C ARG A 18 -5.90 21.69 13.58
N THR A 19 -7.01 21.14 14.07
CA THR A 19 -7.25 21.02 15.50
C THR A 19 -6.04 20.26 16.01
N GLU A 20 -5.18 20.96 16.74
CA GLU A 20 -4.01 20.39 17.40
C GLU A 20 -4.51 19.14 18.12
N GLY A 21 -4.11 17.97 17.62
CA GLY A 21 -4.52 16.71 18.21
C GLY A 21 -4.04 16.73 19.65
N ASN A 22 -4.96 16.68 20.60
CA ASN A 22 -4.67 16.80 22.03
C ASN A 22 -4.11 15.48 22.60
N ILE A 23 -3.28 14.77 21.82
CA ILE A 23 -2.54 13.61 22.29
C ILE A 23 -1.14 14.09 22.68
N SER A 24 -0.84 13.97 23.97
CA SER A 24 0.50 14.22 24.48
C SER A 24 1.47 13.15 23.96
N VAL A 25 2.77 13.47 23.96
CA VAL A 25 3.82 12.55 23.52
C VAL A 25 3.84 11.31 24.43
N GLU A 26 3.59 11.50 25.72
CA GLU A 26 3.51 10.41 26.70
C GLU A 26 2.34 9.47 26.38
N GLN A 27 1.15 10.02 26.10
CA GLN A 27 -0.02 9.21 25.72
C GLN A 27 0.20 8.42 24.43
N TRP A 28 0.89 9.01 23.44
CA TRP A 28 1.25 8.30 22.22
C TRP A 28 2.24 7.17 22.52
N HIS A 29 3.28 7.45 23.29
CA HIS A 29 4.30 6.48 23.65
C HIS A 29 3.72 5.28 24.40
N ASP A 30 2.87 5.52 25.39
CA ASP A 30 2.31 4.48 26.24
C ASP A 30 1.38 3.57 25.42
N PHE A 31 0.53 4.15 24.57
CA PHE A 31 -0.35 3.39 23.70
C PHE A 31 0.42 2.42 22.79
N PHE A 32 1.49 2.88 22.14
CA PHE A 32 2.26 2.03 21.22
C PHE A 32 3.19 1.07 21.96
N SER A 33 3.70 1.45 23.13
CA SER A 33 4.46 0.57 24.01
C SER A 33 3.62 -0.60 24.49
N ASP A 34 2.38 -0.35 24.89
CA ASP A 34 1.43 -1.39 25.30
C ASP A 34 1.04 -2.32 24.14
N LEU A 35 0.80 -1.75 22.95
CA LEU A 35 0.49 -2.51 21.74
C LEU A 35 1.60 -3.51 21.39
N LEU A 36 2.86 -3.09 21.55
CA LEU A 36 4.05 -3.88 21.22
C LEU A 36 4.48 -4.82 22.35
N SER A 37 4.03 -4.56 23.58
CA SER A 37 4.35 -5.37 24.76
C SER A 37 3.35 -6.49 25.01
N CYS A 38 2.30 -6.60 24.20
CA CYS A 38 1.32 -7.68 24.31
C CYS A 38 2.00 -9.03 24.03
N PRO A 39 2.10 -9.95 25.02
CA PRO A 39 2.74 -11.24 24.82
C PRO A 39 1.95 -12.09 23.82
N PRO A 40 2.62 -12.90 22.99
CA PRO A 40 1.94 -13.78 22.04
C PRO A 40 1.39 -14.98 22.80
N GLY A 41 0.18 -14.85 23.35
CA GLY A 41 -0.51 -15.96 23.99
C GLY A 41 -1.56 -15.50 25.00
N GLU A 42 -2.76 -15.20 24.51
CA GLU A 42 -3.97 -15.98 24.80
C GLU A 42 -5.13 -15.41 23.96
N PRO A 43 -5.87 -16.25 23.20
CA PRO A 43 -7.12 -15.82 22.61
C PRO A 43 -8.18 -15.72 23.72
N GLU A 44 -9.08 -14.74 23.58
CA GLU A 44 -10.44 -14.82 24.15
C GLU A 44 -10.65 -14.37 25.62
N ALA A 45 -10.41 -13.08 25.95
CA ALA A 45 -11.10 -12.44 27.10
C ALA A 45 -11.11 -10.91 27.18
N ALA A 46 -10.36 -10.16 26.34
CA ALA A 46 -10.27 -8.69 26.45
C ALA A 46 -10.91 -7.93 25.27
N ALA A 47 -11.86 -8.56 24.56
CA ALA A 47 -12.58 -7.93 23.44
C ALA A 47 -13.81 -7.11 23.87
N GLU A 48 -14.03 -6.88 25.16
CA GLU A 48 -15.10 -6.02 25.66
C GLU A 48 -14.50 -4.75 26.28
N THR A 49 -14.17 -3.77 25.43
CA THR A 49 -14.39 -2.31 25.59
C THR A 49 -13.68 -1.56 24.44
N LEU A 50 -13.70 -2.10 23.22
CA LEU A 50 -13.50 -1.25 22.04
C LEU A 50 -14.84 -0.56 21.75
N GLN A 51 -14.92 0.72 22.09
CA GLN A 51 -16.09 1.54 21.80
C GLN A 51 -16.44 1.45 20.29
N PRO A 52 -17.72 1.33 19.93
CA PRO A 52 -18.15 1.06 18.57
C PRO A 52 -18.17 2.34 17.72
N HIS A 53 -17.01 2.93 17.44
CA HIS A 53 -16.92 4.12 16.59
C HIS A 53 -16.36 3.89 15.17
N HIS A 54 -16.08 2.64 14.79
CA HIS A 54 -15.71 2.27 13.42
C HIS A 54 -16.69 1.29 12.75
N ARG A 55 -17.96 1.25 13.18
CA ARG A 55 -19.02 0.48 12.50
C ARG A 55 -19.54 1.22 11.26
N GLY A 56 -18.66 1.44 10.28
CA GLY A 56 -19.03 2.18 9.07
C GLY A 56 -18.11 2.09 7.87
N TYR A 57 -16.97 1.39 7.96
CA TYR A 57 -16.13 1.14 6.79
C TYR A 57 -15.85 -0.36 6.67
N ASN A 58 -16.19 -0.89 5.49
CA ASN A 58 -16.12 -2.29 5.04
C ASN A 58 -17.40 -3.11 5.24
N SER A 59 -18.53 -2.56 4.79
CA SER A 59 -19.61 -3.38 4.23
C SER A 59 -19.41 -3.40 2.71
N GLY A 60 -18.45 -4.19 2.27
CA GLY A 60 -18.11 -4.41 0.87
C GLY A 60 -17.21 -5.63 0.81
N ASP A 61 -17.85 -6.80 0.72
CA ASP A 61 -17.28 -8.12 0.45
C ASP A 61 -16.00 -8.49 1.21
N VAL A 62 -16.18 -8.85 2.48
CA VAL A 62 -15.32 -9.87 3.08
C VAL A 62 -15.67 -11.19 2.37
N HIS A 63 -14.90 -11.54 1.35
CA HIS A 63 -14.85 -12.91 0.84
C HIS A 63 -14.29 -13.80 1.95
N THR A 64 -15.14 -14.15 2.91
CA THR A 64 -14.93 -15.34 3.75
C THR A 64 -15.37 -16.53 2.89
N ALA A 65 -14.57 -16.85 1.87
CA ALA A 65 -14.72 -18.08 1.14
C ALA A 65 -14.37 -19.20 2.13
N ALA A 66 -15.40 -19.87 2.64
CA ALA A 66 -15.24 -21.16 3.28
C ALA A 66 -14.36 -22.02 2.37
N ALA A 67 -13.24 -22.50 2.91
CA ALA A 67 -12.28 -23.33 2.21
C ALA A 67 -12.99 -24.57 1.63
N SER A 68 -13.44 -24.46 0.39
CA SER A 68 -13.83 -25.58 -0.45
C SER A 68 -12.53 -26.14 -1.00
N ALA A 69 -12.09 -27.25 -0.42
CA ALA A 69 -10.77 -27.86 -0.61
C ALA A 69 -10.52 -28.46 -2.03
N ASN A 70 -11.14 -27.92 -3.09
CA ASN A 70 -10.99 -28.43 -4.47
C ASN A 70 -11.06 -27.35 -5.57
N GLU A 71 -11.03 -26.05 -5.25
CA GLU A 71 -10.89 -25.01 -6.28
C GLU A 71 -9.38 -24.73 -6.52
N PRO A 72 -8.89 -24.70 -7.78
CA PRO A 72 -7.53 -24.27 -8.05
C PRO A 72 -7.38 -22.83 -7.57
N ALA A 73 -6.50 -22.61 -6.59
CA ALA A 73 -6.22 -21.28 -6.07
C ALA A 73 -5.80 -20.38 -7.22
N THR A 74 -6.68 -19.45 -7.62
CA THR A 74 -6.32 -18.42 -8.60
C THR A 74 -5.23 -17.57 -7.96
N PRO A 75 -4.07 -17.38 -8.62
CA PRO A 75 -3.01 -16.56 -8.07
C PRO A 75 -3.55 -15.16 -7.79
N HIS A 76 -3.19 -14.60 -6.64
CA HIS A 76 -3.61 -13.24 -6.30
C HIS A 76 -3.09 -12.29 -7.39
N PRO A 77 -3.82 -11.22 -7.75
CA PRO A 77 -3.36 -10.26 -8.77
C PRO A 77 -2.01 -9.58 -8.48
N LEU A 78 -1.47 -9.74 -7.27
CA LEU A 78 -0.16 -9.23 -6.85
C LEU A 78 0.94 -10.30 -6.90
N ASP A 79 0.55 -11.57 -7.08
CA ASP A 79 1.45 -12.73 -7.13
C ASP A 79 1.72 -13.19 -8.57
N VAL A 80 1.64 -12.26 -9.52
CA VAL A 80 1.87 -12.48 -10.94
C VAL A 80 3.15 -11.79 -11.40
N ASP A 81 3.76 -12.32 -12.45
CA ASP A 81 4.95 -11.72 -13.06
C ASP A 81 4.65 -10.31 -13.59
N ILE A 82 5.62 -9.41 -13.41
CA ILE A 82 5.58 -8.05 -13.94
C ILE A 82 5.74 -8.13 -15.47
N THR A 83 4.82 -7.50 -16.19
CA THR A 83 4.79 -7.48 -17.65
C THR A 83 5.59 -6.30 -18.22
N ALA A 84 6.02 -6.43 -19.48
CA ALA A 84 6.71 -5.33 -20.17
C ALA A 84 5.85 -4.07 -20.29
N ASP A 85 4.53 -4.23 -20.53
CA ASP A 85 3.59 -3.11 -20.66
C ASP A 85 3.48 -2.31 -19.36
N GLU A 86 3.46 -2.98 -18.21
CA GLU A 86 3.46 -2.32 -16.91
C GLU A 86 4.73 -1.49 -16.71
N VAL A 87 5.90 -2.03 -17.09
CA VAL A 87 7.17 -1.31 -17.00
C VAL A 87 7.17 -0.11 -17.95
N ILE A 88 6.66 -0.25 -19.18
CA ILE A 88 6.54 0.85 -20.15
C ILE A 88 5.69 1.98 -19.54
N VAL A 89 4.50 1.67 -19.03
CA VAL A 89 3.62 2.66 -18.39
C VAL A 89 4.29 3.33 -17.20
N ALA A 90 5.09 2.58 -16.42
CA ALA A 90 5.85 3.14 -15.30
C ALA A 90 6.95 4.10 -15.76
N VAL A 91 7.73 3.72 -16.79
CA VAL A 91 8.80 4.55 -17.37
C VAL A 91 8.22 5.83 -17.99
N GLU A 92 7.10 5.74 -18.70
CA GLU A 92 6.41 6.90 -19.28
C GLU A 92 5.94 7.90 -18.23
N LYS A 93 5.55 7.42 -17.04
CA LYS A 93 5.13 8.27 -15.91
C LYS A 93 6.28 9.01 -15.23
N LEU A 94 7.55 8.68 -15.51
CA LEU A 94 8.69 9.36 -14.90
C LEU A 94 8.74 10.85 -15.32
N LYS A 95 9.02 11.73 -14.37
CA LYS A 95 9.16 13.18 -14.64
C LYS A 95 10.53 13.46 -15.25
N ARG A 96 10.54 14.13 -16.42
CA ARG A 96 11.78 14.61 -17.07
C ARG A 96 12.45 15.72 -16.26
N ASN A 97 13.73 15.98 -16.53
CA ASN A 97 14.53 17.03 -15.89
C ASN A 97 14.60 16.95 -14.35
N LYS A 98 14.49 15.74 -13.80
CA LYS A 98 14.79 15.49 -12.38
C LYS A 98 16.26 15.15 -12.22
N ALA A 99 16.81 15.48 -11.05
CA ALA A 99 18.16 15.07 -10.69
C ALA A 99 18.24 13.53 -10.72
N ALA A 100 19.37 13.02 -11.19
CA ALA A 100 19.65 11.59 -11.14
C ALA A 100 19.77 11.12 -9.68
N GLY A 101 19.57 9.82 -9.46
CA GLY A 101 19.84 9.18 -8.19
C GLY A 101 21.34 9.01 -7.93
N ILE A 102 21.68 8.17 -6.95
CA ILE A 102 23.08 7.81 -6.62
C ILE A 102 23.79 7.06 -7.76
N ASP A 103 23.02 6.52 -8.70
CA ASP A 103 23.49 5.82 -9.91
C ASP A 103 23.91 6.77 -11.03
N GLY A 104 23.57 8.06 -10.94
CA GLY A 104 23.82 9.05 -11.99
C GLY A 104 22.93 8.90 -13.23
N ILE A 105 21.94 7.99 -13.24
CA ILE A 105 21.06 7.76 -14.38
C ILE A 105 19.86 8.71 -14.31
N ARG A 106 19.65 9.49 -15.36
CA ARG A 106 18.50 10.39 -15.47
C ARG A 106 17.28 9.67 -16.03
N ALA A 107 16.10 10.10 -15.61
CA ALA A 107 14.83 9.62 -16.18
C ALA A 107 14.74 9.83 -17.70
N ASP A 108 15.39 10.86 -18.24
CA ASP A 108 15.44 11.12 -19.68
C ASP A 108 16.12 9.97 -20.44
N PHE A 109 17.21 9.43 -19.89
CA PHE A 109 17.90 8.28 -20.48
C PHE A 109 17.01 7.03 -20.50
N LEU A 110 16.29 6.76 -19.40
CA LEU A 110 15.38 5.61 -19.32
C LEU A 110 14.25 5.72 -20.34
N LYS A 111 13.70 6.92 -20.52
CA LYS A 111 12.65 7.19 -21.51
C LYS A 111 13.14 7.07 -22.93
N ASP A 112 14.33 7.60 -23.22
CA ASP A 112 14.85 7.66 -24.57
C ASP A 112 15.44 6.28 -25.01
N ALA A 113 15.80 5.41 -24.05
CA ALA A 113 16.32 4.06 -24.29
C ALA A 113 15.30 2.94 -23.98
N THR A 114 13.99 3.25 -23.97
CA THR A 114 12.91 2.32 -23.58
C THR A 114 12.99 0.99 -24.33
N GLU A 115 13.14 1.00 -25.66
CA GLU A 115 13.16 -0.23 -26.48
C GLU A 115 14.27 -1.21 -26.08
N LEU A 116 15.40 -0.69 -25.59
CA LEU A 116 16.58 -1.47 -25.26
C LEU A 116 16.59 -1.90 -23.78
N LEU A 117 16.05 -1.06 -22.90
CA LEU A 117 16.10 -1.28 -21.45
C LEU A 117 14.89 -2.05 -20.91
N ILE A 118 13.70 -1.93 -21.50
CA ILE A 118 12.49 -2.57 -20.98
C ILE A 118 12.66 -4.08 -20.76
N PRO A 119 13.18 -4.87 -21.74
CA PRO A 119 13.34 -6.31 -21.52
C PRO A 119 14.23 -6.64 -20.31
N GLN A 120 15.27 -5.83 -20.08
CA GLN A 120 16.23 -6.07 -19.01
C GLN A 120 15.70 -5.61 -17.65
N ILE A 121 14.97 -4.49 -17.61
CA ILE A 121 14.31 -4.00 -16.41
C ILE A 121 13.23 -5.00 -15.97
N THR A 122 12.41 -5.49 -16.91
CA THR A 122 11.38 -6.49 -16.61
C THR A 122 12.00 -7.79 -16.07
N ALA A 123 13.04 -8.31 -16.73
CA ALA A 123 13.73 -9.51 -16.27
C ALA A 123 14.35 -9.33 -14.87
N LEU A 124 14.96 -8.17 -14.62
CA LEU A 124 15.53 -7.84 -13.32
C LEU A 124 14.47 -7.80 -12.22
N PHE A 125 13.34 -7.13 -12.46
CA PHE A 125 12.28 -7.04 -11.47
C PHE A 125 11.61 -8.39 -11.18
N ASN A 126 11.35 -9.20 -12.20
CA ASN A 126 10.81 -10.55 -11.97
C ASN A 126 11.81 -11.45 -11.23
N LYS A 127 13.11 -11.32 -11.52
CA LYS A 127 14.14 -12.02 -10.76
C LYS A 127 14.13 -11.59 -9.29
N ALA A 128 14.05 -10.28 -9.03
CA ALA A 128 14.01 -9.76 -7.68
C ALA A 128 12.74 -10.15 -6.92
N PHE A 129 11.61 -10.22 -7.64
CA PHE A 129 10.33 -10.68 -7.11
C PHE A 129 10.39 -12.14 -6.63
N VAL A 130 11.00 -13.01 -7.44
CA VAL A 130 11.16 -14.44 -7.11
C VAL A 130 12.20 -14.65 -6.00
N GLU A 131 13.34 -13.95 -6.03
CA GLU A 131 14.42 -14.13 -5.05
C GLU A 131 14.21 -13.37 -3.73
N GLY A 132 13.33 -12.38 -3.71
CA GLY A 132 13.14 -11.47 -2.57
C GLY A 132 14.32 -10.51 -2.32
N ARG A 133 15.19 -10.32 -3.33
CA ARG A 133 16.38 -9.45 -3.26
C ARG A 133 16.79 -8.96 -4.65
N LEU A 134 17.43 -7.79 -4.71
CA LEU A 134 18.05 -7.21 -5.91
C LEU A 134 19.55 -7.51 -5.98
#